data_AF-A0A7S2UWT4-F1
#
_entry.id   AF-A0A7S2UWT4-F1
#
_cell.length_a   1.000
_cell.length_b   1.000
_cell.length_c   1.000
_cell.angle_alpha   90.00
_cell.angle_beta   90.00
_cell.angle_gamma   90.00
#
_symmetry.space_group_name_H-M   'P 1'
#
loop_
_entity.id
_entity.type
_entity.pdbx_description
1 polymer ?
#
loop_
_entity_poly.entity_id
_entity_poly.type
_entity_poly.pdbx_seq_one_letter_code
_entity_poly.pdbx_strand_id
1 'polypeptide(L)'
;GICGCGVEDTDHDGDGVPSCNDGCPTDASKAGPGICGCGVEDSDPDGDGVSSCNDGCPYDPDKLEPGICGCGVSDADSDYDGVTDCQDACPEDPFKTAPGFCGCGVSDGDSDMDGTPDCQDECPSDAFKALEGACGCGISDIDSNDHGYPDCLD
;
A
#
# COMPACT_ATOMS: atom_id res chain seq x y z
N GLY A 1 0.47 -33.52 -51.07
CA GLY A 1 -0.55 -32.84 -50.27
C GLY A 1 -0.24 -31.38 -50.13
N ILE A 2 -0.94 -30.72 -49.21
CA ILE A 2 -0.64 -29.37 -48.72
C ILE A 2 0.70 -29.34 -47.96
N CYS A 3 1.13 -30.47 -47.40
CA CYS A 3 2.45 -30.69 -46.78
C CYS A 3 3.58 -30.99 -47.78
N GLY A 4 3.32 -30.95 -49.09
CA GLY A 4 4.29 -31.32 -50.13
C GLY A 4 4.30 -32.82 -50.47
N CYS A 5 5.40 -33.30 -51.04
CA CYS A 5 5.58 -34.69 -51.46
C CYS A 5 6.35 -35.50 -50.40
N GLY A 6 5.80 -36.66 -50.03
CA GLY A 6 6.41 -37.55 -49.03
C GLY A 6 6.02 -37.27 -47.57
N VAL A 7 5.14 -36.30 -47.33
CA VAL A 7 4.56 -35.99 -46.01
C VAL A 7 3.05 -36.19 -46.10
N GLU A 8 2.48 -36.94 -45.16
CA GLU A 8 1.04 -37.13 -45.04
C GLU A 8 0.39 -35.85 -44.50
N ASP A 9 -0.75 -35.47 -45.06
CA ASP A 9 -1.54 -34.31 -44.60
C ASP A 9 -2.38 -34.70 -43.37
N THR A 10 -1.74 -35.15 -42.29
CA THR A 10 -2.42 -35.48 -41.03
C THR A 10 -2.68 -34.23 -40.20
N ASP A 11 -3.84 -34.17 -39.58
CA ASP A 11 -4.24 -33.17 -38.59
C ASP A 11 -4.44 -33.92 -37.26
N HIS A 12 -3.55 -33.70 -36.30
CA HIS A 12 -3.42 -34.55 -35.11
C HIS A 12 -4.34 -34.12 -33.98
N ASP A 13 -4.59 -32.82 -33.84
CA ASP A 13 -5.46 -32.23 -32.83
C ASP A 13 -6.84 -31.83 -33.38
N GLY A 14 -7.00 -31.79 -34.70
CA GLY A 14 -8.29 -31.61 -35.36
C GLY A 14 -8.69 -30.14 -35.48
N ASP A 15 -7.74 -29.20 -35.47
CA ASP A 15 -8.00 -27.76 -35.59
C ASP A 15 -8.28 -27.31 -37.04
N GLY A 16 -8.10 -28.22 -38.00
CA GLY A 16 -8.28 -27.99 -39.44
C GLY A 16 -7.02 -27.55 -40.17
N VAL A 17 -5.88 -27.42 -39.49
CA VAL A 17 -4.55 -27.16 -40.05
C VAL A 17 -3.74 -28.46 -40.02
N PRO A 18 -3.19 -28.93 -41.17
CA PRO A 18 -2.35 -30.12 -41.15
C PRO A 18 -1.12 -29.89 -40.28
N SER A 19 -0.76 -30.90 -39.48
CA SER A 19 0.33 -30.85 -38.49
C SER A 19 1.69 -30.42 -39.06
N CYS A 20 1.91 -30.51 -40.38
CA CYS A 20 3.12 -30.03 -41.04
C CYS A 20 3.21 -28.50 -41.16
N ASN A 21 2.07 -27.82 -41.10
CA ASN A 21 1.92 -26.36 -41.23
C ASN A 21 1.34 -25.74 -39.95
N ASP A 22 1.02 -26.55 -38.95
CA ASP A 22 0.50 -26.12 -37.66
C ASP A 22 1.67 -25.76 -36.72
N GLY A 23 1.62 -24.55 -36.16
CA GLY A 23 2.59 -24.08 -35.18
C GLY A 23 2.41 -24.70 -33.79
N CYS A 24 1.26 -25.32 -33.53
CA CYS A 24 0.91 -26.03 -32.31
C CYS A 24 0.19 -27.36 -32.60
N PRO A 25 0.89 -28.38 -33.15
CA PRO A 25 0.31 -29.64 -33.67
C PRO A 25 -0.47 -30.55 -32.70
N THR A 26 -0.65 -30.11 -31.46
CA THR A 26 -1.30 -30.85 -30.37
C THR A 26 -2.30 -29.98 -29.61
N ASP A 27 -2.55 -28.74 -30.04
CA ASP A 27 -3.44 -27.77 -29.41
C ASP A 27 -4.56 -27.36 -30.37
N ALA A 28 -5.70 -28.04 -30.26
CA ALA A 28 -6.85 -27.82 -31.12
C ALA A 28 -7.44 -26.38 -31.06
N SER A 29 -7.09 -25.60 -30.04
CA SER A 29 -7.55 -24.21 -29.91
C SER A 29 -6.66 -23.23 -30.70
N LYS A 30 -5.47 -23.63 -31.14
CA LYS A 30 -4.48 -22.75 -31.74
C LYS A 30 -3.73 -23.42 -32.89
N ALA A 31 -3.84 -22.85 -34.09
CA ALA A 31 -2.98 -23.19 -35.23
C ALA A 31 -1.54 -22.63 -35.14
N GLY A 32 -1.22 -21.90 -34.07
CA GLY A 32 0.06 -21.24 -33.89
C GLY A 32 0.24 -20.69 -32.48
N PRO A 33 1.50 -20.54 -32.02
CA PRO A 33 1.81 -20.34 -30.60
C PRO A 33 1.27 -19.04 -29.99
N GLY A 34 0.95 -18.01 -30.77
CA GLY A 34 0.45 -16.76 -30.19
C GLY A 34 1.46 -16.12 -29.21
N ILE A 35 0.95 -15.41 -28.20
CA ILE A 35 1.76 -14.68 -27.21
C ILE A 35 2.15 -15.59 -26.03
N CYS A 36 1.19 -16.40 -25.57
CA CYS A 36 1.33 -17.31 -24.43
C CYS A 36 1.87 -18.70 -24.79
N GLY A 37 2.13 -18.96 -26.08
CA GLY A 37 2.49 -20.28 -26.57
C GLY A 37 1.29 -21.17 -26.85
N CYS A 38 1.60 -22.41 -27.24
CA CYS A 38 0.61 -23.46 -27.40
C CYS A 38 0.11 -23.93 -26.02
N GLY A 39 -1.17 -24.26 -25.92
CA GLY A 39 -1.84 -24.79 -24.74
C GLY A 39 -2.28 -23.74 -23.71
N VAL A 40 -2.08 -22.46 -24.01
CA VAL A 40 -2.46 -21.33 -23.14
C VAL A 40 -3.18 -20.29 -23.98
N GLU A 41 -4.40 -19.92 -23.57
CA GLU A 41 -5.19 -18.88 -24.23
C GLU A 41 -4.48 -17.52 -24.15
N ASP A 42 -4.50 -16.75 -25.25
CA ASP A 42 -4.00 -15.38 -25.27
C ASP A 42 -5.10 -14.43 -24.73
N SER A 43 -5.49 -14.62 -23.48
CA SER A 43 -6.52 -13.81 -22.81
C SER A 43 -5.94 -12.55 -22.17
N ASP A 44 -6.72 -11.48 -22.18
CA ASP A 44 -6.45 -10.20 -21.52
C ASP A 44 -7.74 -9.76 -20.78
N PRO A 45 -7.97 -10.23 -19.53
CA PRO A 45 -9.24 -10.07 -18.83
C PRO A 45 -9.52 -8.65 -18.34
N ASP A 46 -8.49 -7.88 -18.01
CA ASP A 46 -8.58 -6.49 -17.56
C ASP A 46 -8.41 -5.47 -18.69
N GLY A 47 -7.84 -5.88 -19.82
CA GLY A 47 -7.80 -5.10 -21.05
C GLY A 47 -6.68 -4.06 -21.06
N ASP A 48 -5.59 -4.30 -20.34
CA ASP A 48 -4.44 -3.40 -20.29
C ASP A 48 -3.47 -3.57 -21.48
N GLY A 49 -3.73 -4.57 -22.32
CA GLY A 49 -2.97 -4.89 -23.51
C GLY A 49 -1.87 -5.92 -23.31
N VAL A 50 -1.73 -6.49 -22.11
CA VAL A 50 -0.81 -7.59 -21.80
C VAL A 50 -1.61 -8.85 -21.51
N SER A 51 -1.31 -9.91 -22.26
CA SER A 51 -1.94 -11.21 -22.04
C SER A 51 -1.63 -11.74 -20.63
N SER A 52 -2.59 -12.37 -19.97
CA SER A 52 -2.49 -12.89 -18.60
C SER A 52 -1.26 -13.77 -18.31
N CYS A 53 -0.72 -14.44 -19.32
CA CYS A 53 0.47 -15.28 -19.17
C CYS A 53 1.78 -14.47 -18.98
N ASN A 54 1.76 -13.20 -19.36
CA ASN A 54 2.88 -12.26 -19.28
C ASN A 54 2.56 -11.07 -18.37
N ASP A 55 1.42 -11.12 -17.67
CA ASP A 55 0.96 -10.07 -16.77
C ASP A 55 1.07 -10.58 -15.32
N GLY A 56 1.79 -9.82 -14.49
CA GLY A 56 1.93 -10.09 -13.06
C GLY A 56 0.66 -9.80 -12.26
N CYS A 57 -0.28 -9.06 -12.84
CA CYS A 57 -1.58 -8.74 -12.27
C CYS A 57 -2.74 -8.88 -13.29
N PRO A 58 -3.10 -10.10 -13.73
CA PRO A 58 -4.07 -10.38 -14.82
C PRO A 58 -5.51 -9.88 -14.68
N TYR A 59 -5.81 -9.15 -13.62
CA TYR A 59 -7.14 -8.63 -13.28
C TYR A 59 -7.07 -7.17 -12.77
N ASP A 60 -5.95 -6.48 -12.95
CA ASP A 60 -5.72 -5.09 -12.54
C ASP A 60 -5.23 -4.25 -13.73
N PRO A 61 -6.12 -3.49 -14.39
CA PRO A 61 -5.76 -2.77 -15.60
C PRO A 61 -4.76 -1.62 -15.39
N ASP A 62 -4.49 -1.24 -14.14
CA ASP A 62 -3.58 -0.16 -13.79
C ASP A 62 -2.16 -0.67 -13.47
N LYS A 63 -1.95 -1.99 -13.36
CA LYS A 63 -0.67 -2.59 -12.94
C LYS A 63 -0.34 -3.84 -13.74
N LEU A 64 0.88 -3.91 -14.27
CA LEU A 64 1.44 -5.14 -14.88
C LEU A 64 2.23 -6.01 -13.90
N GLU A 65 2.52 -5.48 -12.72
CA GLU A 65 3.32 -6.14 -11.69
C GLU A 65 2.73 -5.80 -10.31
N PRO A 66 2.75 -6.72 -9.33
CA PRO A 66 2.12 -6.50 -8.03
C PRO A 66 2.61 -5.27 -7.26
N GLY A 67 3.84 -4.81 -7.49
CA GLY A 67 4.39 -3.67 -6.74
C GLY A 67 4.52 -3.94 -5.23
N ILE A 68 4.46 -2.87 -4.42
CA ILE A 68 4.63 -2.91 -2.96
C ILE A 68 3.32 -3.31 -2.27
N CYS A 69 2.21 -2.77 -2.76
CA CYS A 69 0.87 -2.95 -2.22
C CYS A 69 0.13 -4.16 -2.79
N GLY A 70 0.71 -4.85 -3.79
CA GLY A 70 0.04 -5.92 -4.52
C GLY A 70 -0.83 -5.40 -5.67
N CYS A 71 -1.41 -6.32 -6.43
CA CYS A 71 -2.38 -5.98 -7.47
C CYS A 71 -3.69 -5.44 -6.85
N GLY A 72 -4.34 -4.52 -7.55
CA GLY A 72 -5.58 -3.86 -7.17
C GLY A 72 -5.41 -2.72 -6.17
N VAL A 73 -4.17 -2.39 -5.78
CA VAL A 73 -3.84 -1.33 -4.82
C VAL A 73 -2.71 -0.47 -5.36
N SER A 74 -2.92 0.85 -5.32
CA SER A 74 -1.95 1.86 -5.75
C SER A 74 -0.70 1.84 -4.87
N ASP A 75 0.48 1.94 -5.49
CA ASP A 75 1.77 2.16 -4.81
C ASP A 75 2.08 3.65 -4.67
N ALA A 76 1.06 4.51 -4.62
CA ALA A 76 1.23 5.92 -4.39
C ALA A 76 1.76 6.18 -2.97
N ASP A 77 2.49 7.28 -2.86
CA ASP A 77 2.98 7.88 -1.62
C ASP A 77 2.48 9.33 -1.69
N SER A 78 1.37 9.60 -1.01
CA SER A 78 0.58 10.82 -1.20
C SER A 78 1.22 12.04 -0.52
N ASP A 79 1.95 11.85 0.58
CA ASP A 79 2.63 12.91 1.32
C ASP A 79 4.15 12.97 1.07
N TYR A 80 4.70 12.00 0.34
CA TYR A 80 6.10 11.90 -0.06
C TYR A 80 7.07 11.65 1.12
N ASP A 81 6.62 10.95 2.16
CA ASP A 81 7.46 10.57 3.30
C ASP A 81 8.33 9.32 3.04
N GLY A 82 8.07 8.64 1.92
CA GLY A 82 8.78 7.44 1.48
C GLY A 82 8.10 6.13 1.84
N VAL A 83 6.92 6.15 2.47
CA VAL A 83 6.07 4.99 2.73
C VAL A 83 4.83 5.07 1.84
N THR A 84 4.56 4.01 1.08
CA THR A 84 3.36 3.95 0.24
C THR A 84 2.10 4.00 1.10
N ASP A 85 1.04 4.65 0.61
CA ASP A 85 -0.24 4.85 1.31
C ASP A 85 -0.84 3.55 1.89
N CYS A 86 -0.61 2.41 1.23
CA CYS A 86 -1.11 1.11 1.68
C CYS A 86 -0.37 0.54 2.91
N GLN A 87 0.81 1.06 3.21
CA GLN A 87 1.66 0.69 4.35
C GLN A 87 1.77 1.84 5.36
N ASP A 88 1.29 3.03 5.03
CA ASP A 88 1.31 4.20 5.88
C ASP A 88 0.03 4.29 6.73
N ALA A 89 0.18 4.42 8.04
CA ALA A 89 -0.93 4.65 8.95
C ALA A 89 -1.35 6.13 9.03
N CYS A 90 -0.58 7.02 8.40
CA CYS A 90 -0.78 8.46 8.32
C CYS A 90 -0.48 9.01 6.90
N PRO A 91 -1.15 8.53 5.84
CA PRO A 91 -0.80 8.75 4.41
C PRO A 91 -0.90 10.20 3.89
N GLU A 92 -1.16 11.16 4.78
CA GLU A 92 -1.29 12.58 4.47
C GLU A 92 -0.40 13.44 5.39
N ASP A 93 0.45 12.81 6.21
CA ASP A 93 1.36 13.47 7.16
C ASP A 93 2.83 13.18 6.82
N PRO A 94 3.52 14.10 6.11
CA PRO A 94 4.88 13.88 5.64
C PRO A 94 5.94 13.75 6.76
N PHE A 95 5.55 13.92 8.02
CA PHE A 95 6.42 13.80 9.18
C PHE A 95 6.16 12.54 10.02
N LYS A 96 5.11 11.77 9.71
CA LYS A 96 4.72 10.60 10.48
C LYS A 96 4.20 9.48 9.57
N THR A 97 4.83 8.32 9.67
CA THR A 97 4.32 7.04 9.12
C THR A 97 3.37 6.29 10.07
N ALA A 98 3.21 6.82 11.29
CA ALA A 98 2.40 6.23 12.35
C ALA A 98 1.78 7.32 13.24
N PRO A 99 0.56 7.12 13.77
CA PRO A 99 -0.15 8.18 14.49
C PRO A 99 0.57 8.72 15.73
N GLY A 100 1.37 7.91 16.41
CA GLY A 100 2.00 8.31 17.68
C GLY A 100 0.98 8.57 18.79
N PHE A 101 1.30 9.48 19.72
CA PHE A 101 0.43 9.81 20.86
C PHE A 101 -0.62 10.85 20.49
N CYS A 102 -0.26 11.80 19.64
CA CYS A 102 -1.10 12.91 19.23
C CYS A 102 -1.93 12.63 17.96
N GLY A 103 -1.72 11.48 17.32
CA GLY A 103 -2.31 11.17 16.02
C GLY A 103 -1.50 11.77 14.84
N CYS A 104 -1.97 11.49 13.63
CA CYS A 104 -1.41 12.08 12.41
C CYS A 104 -1.68 13.60 12.36
N GLY A 105 -0.76 14.35 11.76
CA GLY A 105 -0.82 15.80 11.56
C GLY A 105 -0.48 16.63 12.78
N VAL A 106 -0.14 16.01 13.92
CA VAL A 106 0.16 16.69 15.19
C VAL A 106 1.47 16.15 15.75
N SER A 107 2.42 17.03 16.09
CA SER A 107 3.72 16.65 16.67
C SER A 107 3.56 15.92 18.01
N ASP A 108 4.32 14.84 18.22
CA ASP A 108 4.49 14.20 19.55
C ASP A 108 5.63 14.86 20.36
N GLY A 109 5.97 16.10 20.02
CA GLY A 109 6.97 16.89 20.74
C GLY A 109 6.53 17.17 22.18
N ASP A 110 7.51 17.28 23.05
CA ASP A 110 7.39 17.61 24.46
C ASP A 110 8.35 18.77 24.70
N SER A 111 7.79 19.98 24.76
CA SER A 111 8.54 21.25 24.72
C SER A 111 9.29 21.53 26.02
N ASP A 112 8.78 21.10 27.16
CA ASP A 112 9.38 21.31 28.48
C ASP A 112 10.04 20.06 29.07
N MET A 113 9.91 18.92 28.40
CA MET A 113 10.52 17.64 28.73
C MET A 113 9.97 17.03 30.03
N ASP A 114 8.70 17.28 30.35
CA ASP A 114 8.03 16.71 31.53
C ASP A 114 7.55 15.26 31.33
N GLY A 115 7.57 14.78 30.09
CA GLY A 115 7.14 13.44 29.67
C GLY A 115 5.73 13.39 29.07
N THR A 116 5.01 14.51 29.04
CA THR A 116 3.70 14.66 28.42
C THR A 116 3.87 15.39 27.08
N PRO A 117 3.43 14.82 25.94
CA PRO A 117 3.52 15.53 24.67
C PRO A 117 2.63 16.77 24.69
N ASP A 118 3.05 17.84 24.02
CA ASP A 118 2.41 19.16 24.02
C ASP A 118 0.91 19.11 23.66
N CYS A 119 0.49 18.11 22.88
CA CYS A 119 -0.91 17.91 22.48
C CYS A 119 -1.81 17.37 23.61
N GLN A 120 -1.23 16.82 24.67
CA GLN A 120 -1.87 16.27 25.87
C GLN A 120 -1.48 17.02 27.14
N ASP A 121 -0.62 18.03 27.02
CA ASP A 121 -0.15 18.86 28.12
C ASP A 121 -0.98 20.14 28.20
N GLU A 122 -1.61 20.38 29.37
CA GLU A 122 -2.36 21.63 29.63
C GLU A 122 -1.41 22.82 29.91
N CYS A 123 -0.14 22.51 30.20
CA CYS A 123 0.92 23.43 30.59
C CYS A 123 2.25 23.12 29.85
N PRO A 124 2.29 23.18 28.50
CA PRO A 124 3.40 22.71 27.63
C PRO A 124 4.70 23.53 27.70
N SER A 125 4.88 24.30 28.77
CA SER A 125 6.07 25.11 29.04
C SER A 125 6.50 25.07 30.51
N ASP A 126 5.87 24.21 31.31
CA ASP A 126 6.13 24.00 32.73
C ASP A 126 6.52 22.54 33.02
N ALA A 127 7.84 22.29 33.02
CA ALA A 127 8.44 20.98 33.22
C ALA A 127 8.09 20.27 34.56
N PHE A 128 7.39 20.95 35.46
CA PHE A 128 6.96 20.40 36.75
C PHE A 128 5.46 20.10 36.81
N LYS A 129 4.69 20.41 35.75
CA LYS A 129 3.24 20.40 35.80
C LYS A 129 2.61 20.20 34.42
N ALA A 130 2.08 19.01 34.16
CA ALA A 130 1.30 18.71 32.95
C ALA A 130 -0.19 19.14 32.97
N LEU A 131 -0.73 19.46 34.14
CA LEU A 131 -2.16 19.80 34.34
C LEU A 131 -2.28 21.20 34.93
N GLU A 132 -3.20 22.04 34.45
CA GLU A 132 -3.29 23.45 34.85
C GLU A 132 -3.48 23.64 36.37
N GLY A 133 -4.19 22.72 37.02
CA GLY A 133 -4.45 22.76 38.45
C GLY A 133 -5.30 23.98 38.86
N ALA A 134 -5.23 24.37 40.14
CA ALA A 134 -6.00 25.51 40.65
C ALA A 134 -5.24 26.84 40.48
N CYS A 135 -3.91 26.78 40.52
CA CYS A 135 -3.02 27.93 40.41
C CYS A 135 -2.64 28.31 38.97
N GLY A 136 -3.02 27.52 37.97
CA GLY A 136 -2.50 27.69 36.61
C GLY A 136 -1.09 27.12 36.42
N CYS A 137 -0.57 27.21 35.21
CA CYS A 137 0.80 26.80 34.88
C CYS A 137 1.85 27.73 35.51
N GLY A 138 3.04 27.20 35.82
CA GLY A 138 4.18 27.93 36.38
C GLY A 138 4.08 28.20 37.88
N ILE A 139 2.98 27.82 38.52
CA ILE A 139 2.70 28.05 39.94
C ILE A 139 2.31 26.73 40.62
N SER A 140 2.94 26.46 41.77
CA SER A 140 2.72 25.25 42.56
C SER A 140 1.35 25.24 43.23
N ASP A 141 0.64 24.11 43.17
CA ASP A 141 -0.62 23.87 43.90
C ASP A 141 -0.40 23.36 45.35
N ILE A 142 0.77 23.57 45.94
CA ILE A 142 1.04 23.16 47.33
C ILE A 142 0.22 24.04 48.28
N ASP A 143 -0.47 23.39 49.23
CA ASP A 143 -1.00 24.03 50.43
C ASP A 143 0.01 23.83 51.56
N SER A 144 0.78 24.86 51.86
CA SER A 144 1.85 24.80 52.85
C SER A 144 1.33 24.79 54.29
N ASN A 145 0.09 25.22 54.53
CA ASN A 145 -0.49 25.39 55.87
C ASN A 145 -1.66 24.41 56.17
N ASP A 146 -2.04 23.57 55.18
CA ASP A 146 -3.06 22.52 55.22
C ASP A 146 -4.47 23.03 55.59
N HIS A 147 -4.81 24.26 55.17
CA HIS A 147 -6.14 24.85 55.39
C HIS A 147 -7.16 24.54 54.28
N GLY A 148 -6.77 23.81 53.24
CA GLY A 148 -7.62 23.35 52.13
C GLY A 148 -7.61 24.23 50.89
N TYR A 149 -6.71 25.21 50.80
CA TYR A 149 -6.50 26.06 49.62
C TYR A 149 -5.01 26.08 49.26
N PRO A 150 -4.63 25.98 47.97
CA PRO A 150 -3.25 26.18 47.55
C PRO A 150 -2.73 27.57 47.94
N ASP A 151 -1.41 27.68 48.18
CA ASP A 151 -0.75 28.93 48.58
C ASP A 151 -1.00 30.10 47.59
N CYS A 152 -1.28 29.81 46.33
CA CYS A 152 -1.57 30.83 45.31
C CYS A 152 -2.97 31.47 45.44
N LEU A 153 -3.86 30.88 46.26
CA LEU A 153 -5.26 31.31 46.46
C LEU A 153 -5.52 31.88 47.87
N ASP A 154 -4.49 31.99 48.71
CA ASP A 154 -4.54 32.61 50.06
C ASP A 154 -4.45 34.15 50.01
#